data_AF-A0A7T5CCZ5-F1
#
_entry.id   AF-A0A7T5CCZ5-F1
#
_cell.length_a   1.000
_cell.length_b   1.000
_cell.length_c   1.000
_cell.angle_alpha   90.00
_cell.angle_beta   90.00
_cell.angle_gamma   90.00
#
_symmetry.space_group_name_H-M   'P 1'
#
loop_
_entity.id
_entity.type
_entity.pdbx_description
1 polymer ?
#
loop_
_entity_poly.entity_id
_entity_poly.type
_entity_poly.pdbx_seq_one_letter_code
_entity_poly.pdbx_strand_id
1 'polypeptide(L)'
;MARILSRVRASAKPGAIHAYDARTKFFVLAGFCIFERQTHWLESHIDPIAERFSTTDPRGIEFHGAPMRAGKEEWQGIKPADRVQAVVDILSLLADRQLKLKVFASVIEEEHDGSRRDRATKLRKRRERI
;
A
#
# COMPACT_ATOMS: atom_id res chain seq x y z
N MET A 1 -4.14 8.86 -15.94
CA MET A 1 -2.94 8.03 -15.70
C MET A 1 -2.81 7.80 -14.20
N ALA A 2 -3.46 6.75 -13.67
CA ALA A 2 -3.55 6.53 -12.22
C ALA A 2 -2.36 5.71 -11.71
N ARG A 3 -1.52 6.33 -10.88
CA ARG A 3 -0.33 5.72 -10.29
C ARG A 3 -0.73 5.09 -8.96
N ILE A 4 -1.09 3.81 -8.97
CA ILE A 4 -1.37 3.07 -7.73
C ILE A 4 -0.05 2.55 -7.19
N LEU A 5 0.60 3.40 -6.38
CA LEU A 5 1.62 3.00 -5.42
C LEU A 5 0.92 2.75 -4.08
N SER A 6 0.21 1.63 -3.95
CA SER A 6 -0.34 1.20 -2.66
C SER A 6 0.77 0.60 -1.79
N ARG A 7 1.62 1.46 -1.22
CA ARG A 7 2.36 1.09 0.00
C ARG A 7 1.40 1.22 1.19
N VAL A 8 0.56 0.20 1.40
CA VAL A 8 -0.18 0.05 2.66
C VAL A 8 0.86 -0.18 3.75
N ARG A 9 1.11 0.84 4.57
CA ARG A 9 1.84 0.68 5.82
C ARG A 9 0.76 0.40 6.88
N ALA A 10 1.03 -0.51 7.84
CA ALA A 10 0.45 -0.69 9.21
C ALA A 10 1.43 -0.10 10.28
N SER A 11 0.99 0.74 11.24
CA SER A 11 1.89 1.49 12.15
C SER A 11 1.13 1.90 13.40
N ALA A 12 1.29 1.11 14.46
CA ALA A 12 1.37 1.65 15.80
C ALA A 12 2.84 2.01 16.09
N LYS A 13 3.05 3.19 16.67
CA LYS A 13 4.26 3.60 17.42
C LYS A 13 4.28 2.81 18.76
N PRO A 14 5.43 2.63 19.44
CA PRO A 14 6.23 3.74 19.92
C PRO A 14 7.43 3.96 19.02
N GLY A 15 7.43 5.09 18.33
CA GLY A 15 8.66 5.61 17.72
C GLY A 15 8.99 5.21 16.29
N ALA A 16 8.03 4.76 15.47
CA ALA A 16 7.99 4.89 14.00
C ALA A 16 9.17 4.41 13.13
N ILE A 17 8.77 3.78 12.01
CA ILE A 17 9.58 3.15 10.95
C ILE A 17 10.07 1.78 11.47
N HIS A 18 9.51 0.66 11.00
CA HIS A 18 9.78 0.15 9.65
C HIS A 18 8.61 -0.63 9.04
N ALA A 19 8.36 -0.42 7.75
CA ALA A 19 7.65 -1.34 6.83
C ALA A 19 8.53 -2.56 6.46
N TYR A 20 9.45 -2.88 7.36
CA TYR A 20 10.47 -3.90 7.30
C TYR A 20 10.51 -4.42 8.72
N ASP A 21 9.65 -5.38 9.05
CA ASP A 21 10.09 -6.30 10.09
C ASP A 21 11.28 -7.02 9.46
N ALA A 22 12.46 -6.86 10.05
CA ALA A 22 13.69 -7.54 9.63
C ALA A 22 13.51 -9.07 9.52
N ARG A 23 12.43 -9.62 10.10
CA ARG A 23 12.04 -11.03 10.00
C ARG A 23 11.08 -11.36 8.85
N THR A 24 10.51 -10.36 8.17
CA THR A 24 9.61 -10.59 7.04
C THR A 24 10.43 -11.06 5.85
N LYS A 25 10.34 -12.36 5.54
CA LYS A 25 11.05 -12.99 4.42
C LYS A 25 10.44 -12.69 3.06
N PHE A 26 9.19 -12.21 3.02
CA PHE A 26 8.46 -12.01 1.78
C PHE A 26 7.71 -10.68 1.78
N PHE A 27 7.81 -9.92 0.70
CA PHE A 27 6.92 -8.79 0.45
C PHE A 27 6.07 -9.04 -0.80
N VAL A 28 4.86 -8.50 -0.83
CA VAL A 28 3.95 -8.63 -1.97
C VAL A 28 3.94 -7.31 -2.74
N LEU A 29 4.29 -7.38 -4.02
CA LEU A 29 4.02 -6.32 -4.98
C LEU A 29 2.70 -6.65 -5.69
N ALA A 30 1.68 -5.82 -5.49
CA ALA A 30 0.39 -6.01 -6.12
C ALA A 30 -0.06 -4.74 -6.85
N GLY A 31 -0.87 -4.94 -7.87
CA GLY A 31 -1.49 -3.87 -8.63
C GLY A 31 -2.67 -4.39 -9.45
N PHE A 32 -3.29 -3.50 -10.19
CA PHE A 32 -4.27 -3.88 -11.18
C PHE A 32 -4.09 -3.05 -12.45
N CYS A 33 -4.60 -3.56 -13.56
CA CYS A 33 -4.76 -2.79 -14.77
C CYS A 33 -6.24 -2.74 -15.16
N ILE A 34 -6.57 -1.64 -15.85
CA ILE A 34 -7.89 -1.35 -16.38
C ILE A 34 -7.73 -0.92 -17.83
N PHE A 35 -8.72 -1.23 -18.66
CA PHE A 35 -8.76 -0.70 -20.02
C PHE A 35 -9.04 0.81 -19.99
N GLU A 36 -8.32 1.59 -20.79
CA GLU A 36 -8.35 3.06 -20.73
C GLU A 36 -9.76 3.64 -20.83
N ARG A 37 -10.61 3.13 -21.73
CA ARG A 37 -12.01 3.61 -21.87
C ARG A 37 -12.93 3.24 -20.70
N GLN A 38 -12.43 2.52 -19.69
CA GLN A 38 -13.17 2.13 -18.50
C GLN A 38 -12.82 2.97 -17.27
N THR A 39 -11.84 3.88 -17.34
CA THR A 39 -11.45 4.70 -16.19
C THR A 39 -12.58 5.60 -15.70
N HIS A 40 -13.38 6.14 -16.62
CA HIS A 40 -14.55 6.95 -16.27
C HIS A 40 -15.58 6.15 -15.44
N TRP A 41 -15.79 4.88 -15.80
CA TRP A 41 -16.69 4.01 -15.04
C TRP A 41 -16.09 3.64 -13.68
N LEU A 42 -14.79 3.38 -13.59
CA LEU A 42 -14.16 3.18 -12.28
C LEU A 42 -14.31 4.41 -11.39
N GLU A 43 -14.08 5.61 -11.92
CA GLU A 43 -14.25 6.88 -11.22
C GLU A 43 -15.70 7.06 -10.73
N SER A 44 -16.71 6.74 -11.56
CA SER A 44 -18.12 6.83 -11.16
C SER A 44 -18.50 5.87 -10.01
N HIS A 45 -17.73 4.82 -9.77
CA HIS A 45 -17.91 3.92 -8.61
C HIS A 45 -17.12 4.39 -7.39
N ILE A 46 -16.04 5.15 -7.59
CA ILE A 46 -15.23 5.74 -6.51
C ILE A 46 -15.92 6.99 -5.93
N ASP A 47 -16.50 7.84 -6.77
CA ASP A 47 -17.11 9.12 -6.37
C ASP A 47 -18.11 8.96 -5.19
N PRO A 48 -19.09 8.02 -5.21
CA PRO A 48 -20.02 7.84 -4.10
C PRO A 48 -19.36 7.39 -2.79
N ILE A 49 -18.23 6.68 -2.88
CA ILE A 49 -17.45 6.26 -1.70
C ILE A 49 -16.78 7.49 -1.08
N ALA A 50 -16.22 8.37 -1.92
CA ALA A 50 -15.52 9.59 -1.51
C ALA A 50 -16.45 10.67 -0.94
N GLU A 51 -17.66 10.80 -1.51
CA GLU A 51 -18.70 11.76 -1.05
C GLU A 51 -19.06 11.58 0.44
N ARG A 52 -18.88 10.38 0.99
CA ARG A 52 -19.09 10.11 2.43
C ARG A 52 -18.09 10.83 3.35
N PHE A 53 -16.95 11.26 2.81
CA PHE A 53 -15.86 11.87 3.57
C PHE A 53 -15.67 13.36 3.24
N SER A 54 -16.10 13.80 2.07
CA SER A 54 -16.15 15.22 1.69
C SER A 54 -17.27 15.43 0.68
N THR A 55 -18.33 16.14 1.07
CA THR A 55 -19.43 16.50 0.17
C THR A 55 -19.10 17.71 -0.70
N THR A 56 -18.14 18.52 -0.29
CA THR A 56 -17.70 19.75 -0.99
C THR A 56 -16.63 19.48 -2.03
N ASP A 57 -15.74 18.51 -1.75
CA ASP A 57 -14.68 18.11 -2.67
C ASP A 57 -14.42 16.59 -2.55
N PRO A 58 -15.28 15.75 -3.15
CA PRO A 58 -15.10 14.30 -3.13
C PRO A 58 -13.83 13.87 -3.88
N ARG A 59 -13.49 14.58 -4.96
CA ARG A 59 -12.34 14.23 -5.84
C ARG A 59 -10.99 14.53 -5.20
N GLY A 60 -10.95 15.38 -4.17
CA GLY A 60 -9.79 15.60 -3.33
C GLY A 60 -9.47 14.46 -2.36
N ILE A 61 -10.39 13.48 -2.16
CA ILE A 61 -10.16 12.36 -1.25
C ILE A 61 -9.22 11.32 -1.87
N GLU A 62 -8.03 11.18 -1.30
CA GLU A 62 -7.09 10.11 -1.68
C GLU A 62 -7.27 8.87 -0.79
N PHE A 63 -7.61 7.73 -1.39
CA PHE A 63 -7.67 6.42 -0.71
C PHE A 63 -6.28 5.81 -0.49
N HIS A 64 -5.35 6.59 0.05
CA HIS A 64 -4.00 6.14 0.34
C HIS A 64 -3.95 5.41 1.69
N GLY A 65 -3.59 4.12 1.67
CA GLY A 65 -3.63 3.27 2.85
C GLY A 65 -2.78 3.75 4.03
N ALA A 66 -1.67 4.46 3.78
CA ALA A 66 -0.78 4.93 4.84
C ALA A 66 -1.41 6.09 5.68
N PRO A 67 -1.91 7.19 5.06
CA PRO A 67 -2.74 8.21 5.69
C PRO A 67 -4.03 7.66 6.31
N MET A 68 -4.78 6.83 5.58
CA MET A 68 -6.03 6.23 6.07
C MET A 68 -5.83 5.50 7.40
N ARG A 69 -4.84 4.62 7.47
CA ARG A 69 -4.59 3.88 8.71
C ARG A 69 -4.04 4.79 9.82
N ALA A 70 -3.21 5.78 9.49
CA ALA A 70 -2.65 6.69 10.48
C ALA A 70 -3.65 7.77 10.95
N GLY A 71 -4.75 7.99 10.22
CA GLY A 71 -5.68 9.09 10.49
C GLY A 71 -5.09 10.47 10.26
N LYS A 72 -4.37 10.63 9.15
CA LYS A 72 -3.69 11.88 8.79
C LYS A 72 -4.28 12.46 7.51
N GLU A 73 -3.96 13.72 7.25
CA GLU A 73 -4.39 14.44 6.05
C GLU A 73 -5.93 14.48 6.00
N GLU A 74 -6.55 14.11 4.88
CA GLU A 74 -8.00 14.09 4.68
C GLU A 74 -8.71 13.11 5.64
N TRP A 75 -7.95 12.19 6.26
CA TRP A 75 -8.46 11.15 7.15
C TRP A 75 -8.43 11.53 8.65
N GLN A 76 -8.06 12.77 8.98
CA GLN A 76 -8.05 13.27 10.35
C GLN A 76 -9.49 13.42 10.90
N GLY A 77 -9.73 12.93 12.11
CA GLY A 77 -11.05 13.01 12.76
C GLY A 77 -12.07 11.95 12.30
N ILE A 78 -11.81 11.25 11.19
CA ILE A 78 -12.65 10.13 10.74
C ILE A 78 -12.39 8.89 11.61
N LYS A 79 -13.46 8.23 12.07
CA LYS A 79 -13.35 7.08 12.98
C LYS A 79 -12.64 5.90 12.31
N PRO A 80 -11.84 5.11 13.06
CA PRO A 80 -11.13 3.97 12.50
C PRO A 80 -12.01 2.99 11.72
N ALA A 81 -13.23 2.70 12.21
CA ALA A 81 -14.17 1.81 11.54
C ALA A 81 -14.58 2.32 10.15
N ASP A 82 -14.88 3.62 10.03
CA ASP A 82 -15.30 4.23 8.77
C ASP A 82 -14.17 4.19 7.73
N ARG A 83 -12.92 4.37 8.17
CA ARG A 83 -11.74 4.25 7.29
C ARG A 83 -11.48 2.82 6.86
N VAL A 84 -11.69 1.84 7.74
CA VAL A 84 -11.59 0.42 7.38
C VAL A 84 -12.67 0.08 6.35
N GLN A 85 -13.89 0.56 6.55
CA GLN A 85 -14.97 0.35 5.60
C GLN A 85 -14.66 0.99 4.23
N ALA A 86 -14.08 2.20 4.21
CA ALA A 86 -13.62 2.82 2.97
C ALA A 86 -12.61 1.96 2.20
N VAL A 87 -11.66 1.32 2.91
CA VAL A 87 -10.72 0.37 2.28
C VAL A 87 -11.47 -0.84 1.71
N VAL A 88 -12.40 -1.42 2.46
CA VAL A 88 -13.21 -2.56 2.01
C VAL A 88 -14.00 -2.21 0.76
N ASP A 89 -14.66 -1.05 0.75
CA ASP A 89 -15.51 -0.61 -0.37
C ASP A 89 -14.69 -0.40 -1.64
N ILE A 90 -13.54 0.29 -1.54
CA ILE A 90 -12.63 0.50 -2.68
C ILE A 90 -12.06 -0.82 -3.20
N LEU A 91 -11.61 -1.72 -2.31
CA LEU A 91 -11.08 -3.01 -2.73
C LEU A 91 -12.16 -3.94 -3.31
N SER A 92 -13.41 -3.77 -2.90
CA SER A 92 -14.54 -4.53 -3.45
C SER A 92 -14.81 -4.19 -4.91
N LEU A 93 -14.44 -2.98 -5.38
CA LEU A 93 -14.51 -2.62 -6.80
C LEU A 93 -13.64 -3.52 -7.68
N LEU A 94 -12.56 -4.11 -7.12
CA LEU A 94 -11.72 -5.07 -7.86
C LEU A 94 -12.47 -6.36 -8.24
N ALA A 95 -13.56 -6.69 -7.53
CA ALA A 95 -14.40 -7.83 -7.82
C ALA A 95 -15.51 -7.53 -8.85
N ASP A 96 -15.65 -6.27 -9.27
CA ASP A 96 -16.65 -5.86 -10.25
C ASP A 96 -16.32 -6.43 -11.65
N ARG A 97 -17.21 -7.29 -12.15
CA ARG A 97 -17.04 -7.95 -13.45
C ARG A 97 -17.26 -7.01 -14.64
N GLN A 98 -18.02 -5.94 -14.47
CA GLN A 98 -18.30 -4.96 -15.52
C GLN A 98 -17.09 -4.05 -15.76
N LEU A 99 -16.31 -3.73 -14.72
CA LEU A 99 -15.07 -2.94 -14.81
C LEU A 99 -13.90 -3.70 -15.46
N LYS A 100 -14.02 -5.03 -15.60
CA LYS A 100 -13.03 -5.93 -16.23
C LYS A 100 -11.59 -5.73 -15.71
N LEU A 101 -11.46 -5.39 -14.44
CA LEU A 101 -10.17 -5.18 -13.79
C LEU A 101 -9.34 -6.46 -13.80
N LYS A 102 -8.03 -6.32 -14.02
CA LYS A 102 -7.08 -7.42 -13.92
C LYS A 102 -6.13 -7.15 -12.78
N VAL A 103 -6.29 -7.91 -11.70
CA VAL A 103 -5.40 -7.86 -10.54
C VAL A 103 -4.19 -8.77 -10.82
N PHE A 104 -3.01 -8.28 -10.47
CA PHE A 104 -1.77 -9.05 -10.50
C PHE A 104 -1.02 -8.85 -9.20
N ALA A 105 -0.32 -9.90 -8.76
CA ALA A 105 0.52 -9.84 -7.59
C ALA A 105 1.76 -10.73 -7.78
N SER A 106 2.87 -10.31 -7.18
CA SER A 106 4.11 -11.07 -7.10
C SER A 106 4.55 -11.11 -5.65
N VAL A 107 4.85 -12.31 -5.16
CA VAL A 107 5.52 -12.50 -3.88
C VAL A 107 7.02 -12.46 -4.13
N ILE A 108 7.72 -11.61 -3.41
CA ILE A 108 9.15 -11.40 -3.57
C ILE A 108 9.82 -11.79 -2.26
N GLU A 109 10.72 -12.77 -2.33
CA GLU A 109 11.56 -13.12 -1.20
C GLU A 109 12.60 -12.02 -1.00
N GLU A 110 12.67 -11.52 0.23
CA GLU A 110 13.64 -10.51 0.62
C GLU A 110 14.78 -11.20 1.35
N GLU A 111 15.93 -11.30 0.69
CA GLU A 111 17.16 -11.73 1.35
C GLU A 111 17.57 -10.67 2.38
N HIS A 112 17.39 -11.01 3.65
CA HIS A 112 17.88 -10.15 4.72
C HIS A 112 19.41 -10.25 4.78
N ASP A 113 20.10 -9.24 4.26
CA ASP A 113 21.55 -9.19 4.15
C ASP A 113 22.27 -8.94 5.50
N GLY A 114 22.04 -9.81 6.47
CA GLY A 114 22.98 -10.04 7.56
C GLY A 114 24.19 -10.86 7.11
N SER A 115 24.04 -11.63 6.04
CA SER A 115 25.01 -12.63 5.56
C SER A 115 26.17 -12.07 4.72
N ARG A 116 25.97 -11.09 3.83
CA ARG A 116 27.08 -10.44 3.09
C ARG A 116 27.88 -9.51 3.98
N ARG A 117 27.25 -8.80 4.94
CA ARG A 117 28.01 -8.03 5.95
C ARG A 117 28.95 -8.94 6.74
N ASP A 118 28.48 -10.10 7.19
CA ASP A 118 29.31 -11.07 7.90
C ASP A 118 30.40 -11.71 7.02
N ARG A 119 30.10 -12.01 5.74
CA ARG A 119 31.11 -12.53 4.80
C ARG A 119 32.18 -11.50 4.47
N ALA A 120 31.82 -10.25 4.20
CA ALA A 120 32.76 -9.17 3.92
C ALA A 120 33.67 -8.90 5.14
N THR A 121 33.09 -8.93 6.35
CA THR A 121 33.84 -8.72 7.60
C THR A 121 34.75 -9.90 7.93
N LYS A 122 34.31 -11.15 7.69
CA LYS A 122 35.14 -12.36 7.84
C LYS A 122 36.28 -12.41 6.81
N LEU A 123 36.03 -11.99 5.57
CA LEU A 123 37.05 -11.96 4.51
C LEU A 123 38.14 -10.90 4.78
N ARG A 124 37.74 -9.74 5.34
CA ARG A 124 38.68 -8.69 5.76
C ARG A 124 39.59 -9.15 6.90
N LYS A 125 39.03 -9.73 7.97
CA LYS A 125 39.80 -10.28 9.10
C LYS A 125 40.73 -11.44 8.72
N ARG A 126 40.45 -12.15 7.61
CA ARG A 126 41.32 -13.24 7.11
C ARG A 126 42.52 -12.71 6.32
N ARG A 127 42.38 -11.54 5.68
CA ARG A 127 43.48 -10.85 4.97
C ARG A 127 44.45 -10.13 5.89
N GLU A 128 44.00 -9.68 7.06
CA GLU A 128 44.83 -9.01 8.08
C GLU A 128 45.63 -9.99 8.97
N ARG A 129 45.48 -11.32 8.76
CA ARG A 129 46.18 -12.39 9.51
C ARG A 129 47.26 -13.12 8.69
N ILE A 130 47.60 -12.58 7.52
CA ILE A 130 48.76 -12.96 6.70
C ILE A 130 49.64 -11.73 6.62
#